data_AF-A0A9D1U8K7-F1
#
_entry.id   AF-A0A9D1U8K7-F1
#
_cell.length_a   1.000
_cell.length_b   1.000
_cell.length_c   1.000
_cell.angle_alpha   90.00
_cell.angle_beta   90.00
_cell.angle_gamma   90.00
#
_symmetry.space_group_name_H-M   'P 1'
#
loop_
_entity.id
_entity.type
_entity.pdbx_description
1 polymer ?
#
loop_
_entity_poly.entity_id
_entity_poly.type
_entity_poly.pdbx_seq_one_letter_code
_entity_poly.pdbx_strand_id
1 'polypeptide(L)'
;MYCILNGETFGPLGRRGMELTSEIMRRHYRRDWDFVWDQLAESVMWIGPLRTQFTNGLRQLQDTLECEKDFTFTMEREHYQVVCEDAVSCIVAGHYYVTSDPGTDFFLRTLQRVSFCYRLCGDRLKVVHMHVSHPYEVMEPDEVFPLRFGKDVYEYVEHTRRMAFTDSLTGLGNRNAYEAGLVYLSREADKQGLCFILFDLNGMKAVNDTLGHLAGDDLLRRFAALVRDSMPPEAHVYRYGGDEFVVTLRSGENAAVEAYLRDLERRREAANAGNVVPLSFAWGYAFYDPATDRGLSETVRRADAMLYARKKASKGATLS
;
A
#
# COMPACT_ATOMS: atom_id res chain seq x y z
N MET A 1 7.47 -23.37 19.32
CA MET A 1 6.66 -24.58 19.64
C MET A 1 6.12 -24.44 21.07
N TYR A 2 5.01 -23.72 21.24
CA TYR A 2 4.31 -23.68 22.52
C TYR A 2 3.41 -24.90 22.60
N CYS A 3 3.91 -25.96 23.23
CA CYS A 3 3.09 -27.07 23.66
C CYS A 3 2.32 -26.58 24.90
N ILE A 4 1.00 -26.43 24.79
CA ILE A 4 0.17 -26.28 25.99
C ILE A 4 0.20 -27.64 26.68
N LEU A 5 1.06 -27.75 27.68
CA LEU A 5 1.16 -28.90 28.57
C LEU A 5 -0.06 -28.94 29.48
N ASN A 6 -1.13 -29.59 29.06
CA ASN A 6 -2.16 -30.05 29.99
C ASN A 6 -2.11 -31.58 30.01
N GLY A 7 -1.29 -32.12 30.91
CA GLY A 7 -1.19 -33.53 31.24
C GLY A 7 -2.37 -34.05 32.08
N GLU A 8 -3.59 -33.57 31.82
CA GLU A 8 -4.78 -34.00 32.53
C GLU A 8 -5.66 -34.86 31.62
N THR A 9 -6.02 -36.05 32.09
CA THR A 9 -7.07 -36.86 31.47
C THR A 9 -8.39 -36.10 31.56
N PHE A 10 -8.75 -35.39 30.50
CA PHE A 10 -10.05 -34.74 30.40
C PHE A 10 -11.17 -35.78 30.57
N GLY A 11 -12.24 -35.38 31.22
CA GLY A 11 -13.43 -36.17 31.49
C GLY A 11 -14.30 -36.42 30.26
N PRO A 12 -15.46 -37.06 30.46
CA PRO A 12 -16.26 -37.60 29.38
C PRO A 12 -16.91 -36.53 28.51
N LEU A 13 -17.19 -35.34 29.04
CA LEU A 13 -17.86 -34.28 28.29
C LEU A 13 -16.92 -33.60 27.29
N GLY A 14 -15.68 -33.34 27.70
CA GLY A 14 -14.63 -32.82 26.85
C GLY A 14 -14.30 -33.75 25.68
N ARG A 15 -14.18 -35.06 25.93
CA ARG A 15 -13.96 -36.05 24.84
C ARG A 15 -15.09 -36.03 23.81
N ARG A 16 -16.35 -36.05 24.28
CA ARG A 16 -17.53 -35.93 23.40
C ARG A 16 -17.51 -34.62 22.60
N GLY A 17 -17.17 -33.51 23.25
CA GLY A 17 -17.04 -32.21 22.59
C GLY A 17 -15.99 -32.23 21.48
N MET A 18 -14.82 -32.82 21.73
CA MET A 18 -13.72 -32.89 20.78
C MET A 18 -14.08 -33.74 19.54
N GLU A 19 -14.69 -34.91 19.75
CA GLU A 19 -15.20 -35.76 18.66
C GLU A 19 -16.26 -35.02 17.83
N LEU A 20 -17.19 -34.34 18.50
CA LEU A 20 -18.23 -33.56 17.86
C LEU A 20 -17.66 -32.36 17.10
N THR A 21 -16.59 -31.71 17.58
CA THR A 21 -15.90 -30.62 16.87
C THR A 21 -15.35 -31.10 15.54
N SER A 22 -14.60 -32.21 15.52
CA SER A 22 -14.05 -32.75 14.27
C SER A 22 -15.15 -33.11 13.28
N GLU A 23 -16.23 -33.73 13.77
CA GLU A 23 -17.36 -34.11 12.90
C GLU A 23 -18.10 -32.90 12.33
N ILE A 24 -18.38 -31.88 13.16
CA ILE A 24 -18.99 -30.62 12.70
C ILE A 24 -18.14 -29.98 11.62
N MET A 25 -16.82 -29.87 11.82
CA MET A 25 -15.95 -29.20 10.85
C MET A 25 -15.88 -29.95 9.52
N ARG A 26 -15.74 -31.27 9.56
CA ARG A 26 -15.73 -32.10 8.33
C ARG A 26 -17.03 -31.98 7.55
N ARG A 27 -18.17 -31.99 8.24
CA ARG A 27 -19.49 -31.87 7.61
C ARG A 27 -19.79 -30.47 7.13
N HIS A 28 -19.35 -29.45 7.85
CA HIS A 28 -19.41 -28.05 7.42
C HIS A 28 -18.74 -27.86 6.06
N TYR A 29 -17.51 -28.35 5.88
CA TYR A 29 -16.78 -28.21 4.61
C TYR A 29 -17.28 -29.08 3.47
N ARG A 30 -18.09 -30.11 3.78
CA ARG A 30 -18.82 -30.92 2.79
C ARG A 30 -20.26 -30.46 2.59
N ARG A 31 -20.68 -29.36 3.25
CA ARG A 31 -22.02 -28.79 3.16
C ARG A 31 -23.14 -29.72 3.60
N ASP A 32 -22.84 -30.64 4.53
CA ASP A 32 -23.87 -31.37 5.29
C ASP A 32 -24.44 -30.47 6.39
N TRP A 33 -25.19 -29.48 5.93
CA TRP A 33 -25.68 -28.37 6.74
C TRP A 33 -26.73 -28.79 7.75
N ASP A 34 -27.60 -29.75 7.42
CA ASP A 34 -28.65 -30.24 8.31
C ASP A 34 -28.05 -30.77 9.62
N PHE A 35 -26.98 -31.57 9.52
CA PHE A 35 -26.26 -32.04 10.69
C PHE A 35 -25.64 -30.89 11.48
N VAL A 36 -24.96 -29.95 10.80
CA VAL A 36 -24.24 -28.84 11.42
C VAL A 36 -25.20 -27.92 12.18
N TRP A 37 -26.31 -27.53 11.56
CA TRP A 37 -27.35 -26.71 12.16
C TRP A 37 -27.98 -27.40 13.38
N ASP A 38 -28.20 -28.72 13.32
CA ASP A 38 -28.68 -29.50 14.47
C ASP A 38 -27.66 -29.60 15.61
N GLN A 39 -26.38 -29.26 15.43
CA GLN A 39 -25.45 -29.19 16.57
C GLN A 39 -25.41 -27.82 17.26
N LEU A 40 -26.04 -26.80 16.68
CA LEU A 40 -25.96 -25.42 17.17
C LEU A 40 -27.17 -25.08 18.06
N ALA A 41 -26.94 -24.23 19.06
CA ALA A 41 -28.02 -23.62 19.81
C ALA A 41 -28.69 -22.50 19.00
N GLU A 42 -29.98 -22.25 19.25
CA GLU A 42 -30.71 -21.14 18.61
C GLU A 42 -30.05 -19.78 18.83
N SER A 43 -29.44 -19.58 20.00
CA SER A 43 -28.71 -18.36 20.38
C SER A 43 -27.19 -18.48 20.17
N VAL A 44 -26.73 -19.28 19.21
CA VAL A 44 -25.29 -19.44 18.95
C VAL A 44 -24.64 -18.12 18.56
N MET A 45 -23.46 -17.87 19.12
CA MET A 45 -22.59 -16.77 18.73
C MET A 45 -21.47 -17.29 17.81
N TRP A 46 -21.31 -16.68 16.63
CA TRP A 46 -20.26 -17.04 15.68
C TRP A 46 -19.33 -15.85 15.42
N ILE A 47 -18.03 -16.12 15.45
CA ILE A 47 -16.98 -15.19 15.01
C ILE A 47 -16.22 -15.87 13.88
N GLY A 48 -16.45 -15.42 12.65
CA GLY A 48 -15.80 -15.95 11.46
C GLY A 48 -14.47 -15.25 11.14
N PRO A 49 -13.75 -15.76 10.14
CA PRO A 49 -12.43 -15.26 9.76
C PRO A 49 -12.41 -13.88 9.09
N LEU A 50 -13.53 -13.40 8.57
CA LEU A 50 -13.58 -12.11 7.87
C LEU A 50 -13.83 -10.95 8.84
N ARG A 51 -13.38 -9.75 8.46
CA ARG A 51 -13.45 -8.51 9.28
C ARG A 51 -14.82 -8.23 9.90
N THR A 52 -15.90 -8.61 9.23
CA THR A 52 -17.28 -8.30 9.62
C THR A 52 -18.11 -9.52 9.99
N GLN A 53 -17.50 -10.71 10.10
CA GLN A 53 -18.22 -11.95 10.42
C GLN A 53 -18.38 -12.11 11.94
N PHE A 54 -19.35 -11.41 12.50
CA PHE A 54 -19.82 -11.61 13.86
C PHE A 54 -21.33 -11.73 13.83
N THR A 55 -21.87 -12.90 14.18
CA THR A 55 -23.32 -13.13 14.16
C THR A 55 -23.81 -13.72 15.47
N ASN A 56 -25.07 -13.42 15.79
CA ASN A 56 -25.75 -13.96 16.96
C ASN A 56 -27.11 -14.53 16.53
N GLY A 57 -27.26 -15.83 16.73
CA GLY A 57 -28.45 -16.58 16.40
C GLY A 57 -28.29 -17.45 15.15
N LEU A 58 -28.89 -18.64 15.20
CA LEU A 58 -28.74 -19.67 14.16
C LEU A 58 -29.16 -19.17 12.78
N ARG A 59 -30.30 -18.47 12.68
CA ARG A 59 -30.80 -17.94 11.40
C ARG A 59 -29.83 -16.95 10.74
N GLN A 60 -29.27 -16.02 11.51
CA GLN A 60 -28.31 -15.04 10.98
C GLN A 60 -27.02 -15.72 10.52
N LEU A 61 -26.59 -16.77 11.24
CA LEU A 61 -25.44 -17.58 10.84
C LEU A 61 -25.70 -18.31 9.52
N GLN A 62 -26.88 -18.92 9.36
CA GLN A 62 -27.30 -19.57 8.12
C GLN A 62 -27.27 -18.59 6.94
N ASP A 63 -27.90 -17.42 7.10
CA ASP A 63 -27.91 -16.36 6.07
C ASP A 63 -26.48 -15.91 5.69
N THR A 64 -25.58 -15.86 6.68
CA THR A 64 -24.17 -15.46 6.47
C THR A 64 -23.37 -16.51 5.70
N LEU A 65 -23.61 -17.80 5.96
CA LEU A 65 -22.87 -18.91 5.36
C LEU A 65 -23.47 -19.39 4.03
N GLU A 66 -24.66 -18.89 3.65
CA GLU A 66 -25.32 -19.20 2.37
C GLU A 66 -24.45 -18.81 1.16
N CYS A 67 -23.65 -17.74 1.27
CA CYS A 67 -22.73 -17.34 0.19
C CYS A 67 -21.61 -18.37 -0.05
N GLU A 68 -21.38 -19.27 0.91
CA GLU A 68 -20.32 -20.28 0.84
C GLU A 68 -20.82 -21.65 0.32
N LYS A 69 -22.11 -21.77 -0.01
CA LYS A 69 -22.78 -23.05 -0.30
C LYS A 69 -22.19 -23.84 -1.47
N ASP A 70 -21.63 -23.14 -2.46
CA ASP A 70 -21.12 -23.73 -3.70
C ASP A 70 -19.64 -24.13 -3.58
N PHE A 71 -18.99 -23.85 -2.44
CA PHE A 71 -17.59 -24.18 -2.18
C PHE A 71 -17.50 -25.37 -1.23
N THR A 72 -16.78 -26.43 -1.63
CA THR A 72 -16.41 -27.53 -0.73
C THR A 72 -14.91 -27.57 -0.51
N PHE A 73 -14.50 -28.16 0.61
CA PHE A 73 -13.10 -28.18 1.02
C PHE A 73 -12.71 -29.54 1.60
N THR A 74 -11.49 -29.94 1.30
CA THR A 74 -10.81 -31.06 1.94
C THR A 74 -10.03 -30.56 3.17
N MET A 75 -10.26 -31.22 4.30
CA MET A 75 -9.55 -30.96 5.56
C MET A 75 -8.34 -31.87 5.73
N GLU A 76 -7.24 -31.33 6.27
CA GLU A 76 -6.01 -32.06 6.57
C GLU A 76 -5.43 -31.63 7.92
N ARG A 77 -4.65 -32.52 8.55
CA ARG A 77 -3.85 -32.24 9.77
C ARG A 77 -4.65 -31.59 10.90
N GLU A 78 -5.83 -32.14 11.17
CA GLU A 78 -6.68 -31.71 12.28
C GLU A 78 -6.01 -32.02 13.63
N HIS A 79 -5.98 -31.03 14.51
CA HIS A 79 -5.54 -31.18 15.90
C HIS A 79 -6.49 -30.42 16.82
N TYR A 80 -7.18 -31.14 17.71
CA TYR A 80 -8.09 -30.58 18.69
C TYR A 80 -7.65 -30.97 20.10
N GLN A 81 -7.96 -30.10 21.06
CA GLN A 81 -7.72 -30.31 22.48
C GLN A 81 -8.88 -29.74 23.30
N VAL A 82 -9.17 -30.40 24.42
CA VAL A 82 -10.09 -29.85 25.43
C VAL A 82 -9.34 -28.75 26.18
N VAL A 83 -9.93 -27.56 26.24
CA VAL A 83 -9.39 -26.42 26.99
C VAL A 83 -9.84 -26.49 28.45
N CYS A 84 -11.13 -26.70 28.66
CA CYS A 84 -11.73 -26.89 29.97
C CYS A 84 -13.08 -27.61 29.84
N GLU A 85 -13.56 -28.18 30.94
CA GLU A 85 -14.91 -28.73 31.06
C GLU A 85 -15.44 -28.58 32.48
N ASP A 86 -16.75 -28.63 32.62
CA ASP A 86 -17.46 -28.76 33.89
C ASP A 86 -18.61 -29.78 33.73
N ALA A 87 -19.52 -29.84 34.71
CA ALA A 87 -20.64 -30.79 34.70
C ALA A 87 -21.63 -30.61 33.53
N VAL A 88 -21.69 -29.42 32.93
CA VAL A 88 -22.69 -29.04 31.92
C VAL A 88 -22.10 -28.34 30.69
N SER A 89 -20.79 -28.11 30.61
CA SER A 89 -20.16 -27.41 29.50
C SER A 89 -18.74 -27.87 29.23
N CYS A 90 -18.26 -27.68 28.00
CA CYS A 90 -16.85 -27.87 27.66
C CYS A 90 -16.41 -26.91 26.55
N ILE A 91 -15.13 -26.57 26.56
CA ILE A 91 -14.48 -25.77 25.51
C ILE A 91 -13.45 -26.63 24.80
N VAL A 92 -13.52 -26.65 23.47
CA VAL A 92 -12.57 -27.33 22.59
C VAL A 92 -11.89 -26.28 21.73
N ALA A 93 -10.57 -26.35 21.60
CA ALA A 93 -9.82 -25.53 20.67
C ALA A 93 -8.96 -26.40 19.76
N GLY A 94 -8.67 -25.92 18.56
CA GLY A 94 -7.87 -26.68 17.62
C GLY A 94 -7.42 -25.89 16.42
N HIS A 95 -6.80 -26.60 15.49
CA HIS A 95 -6.43 -26.08 14.19
C HIS A 95 -6.47 -27.19 13.15
N TYR A 96 -6.62 -26.79 11.89
CA TYR A 96 -6.63 -27.68 10.75
C TYR A 96 -6.28 -26.91 9.48
N TYR A 97 -5.84 -27.62 8.44
CA TYR A 97 -5.75 -27.07 7.09
C TYR A 97 -7.02 -27.36 6.32
N VAL A 98 -7.46 -26.38 5.53
CA VAL A 98 -8.52 -26.56 4.52
C VAL A 98 -7.95 -26.22 3.16
N THR A 99 -8.32 -27.00 2.15
CA THR A 99 -8.01 -26.76 0.74
C THR A 99 -9.29 -26.88 -0.06
N SER A 100 -9.60 -25.89 -0.90
CA SER A 100 -10.79 -25.95 -1.77
C SER A 100 -10.69 -27.12 -2.75
N ASP A 101 -11.83 -27.78 -2.97
CA ASP A 101 -11.89 -28.95 -3.85
C ASP A 101 -11.85 -28.55 -5.34
N PRO A 102 -11.36 -29.44 -6.23
CA PRO A 102 -11.43 -29.24 -7.67
C PRO A 102 -12.87 -29.02 -8.15
N GLY A 103 -13.07 -28.06 -9.06
CA GLY A 103 -14.39 -27.79 -9.67
C GLY A 103 -15.21 -26.68 -8.98
N THR A 104 -14.67 -26.05 -7.93
CA THR A 104 -15.29 -24.90 -7.24
C THR A 104 -14.95 -23.55 -7.88
N ASP A 105 -14.15 -23.51 -8.95
CA ASP A 105 -13.56 -22.30 -9.57
C ASP A 105 -12.91 -21.32 -8.56
N PHE A 106 -12.49 -21.85 -7.41
CA PHE A 106 -11.96 -21.12 -6.28
C PHE A 106 -10.77 -21.87 -5.68
N PHE A 107 -9.66 -21.16 -5.44
CA PHE A 107 -8.49 -21.71 -4.75
C PHE A 107 -8.29 -21.03 -3.40
N LEU A 108 -8.41 -21.81 -2.33
CA LEU A 108 -8.02 -21.42 -0.98
C LEU A 108 -7.34 -22.60 -0.31
N ARG A 109 -6.10 -22.40 0.14
CA ARG A 109 -5.43 -23.30 1.08
C ARG A 109 -4.96 -22.47 2.26
N THR A 110 -5.43 -22.78 3.46
CA THR A 110 -5.11 -22.00 4.66
C THR A 110 -5.12 -22.87 5.90
N LEU A 111 -4.24 -22.55 6.85
CA LEU A 111 -4.37 -22.98 8.24
C LEU A 111 -5.52 -22.19 8.89
N GLN A 112 -6.38 -22.86 9.65
CA GLN A 112 -7.39 -22.21 10.48
C GLN A 112 -7.23 -22.62 11.93
N ARG A 113 -7.55 -21.71 12.85
CA ARG A 113 -7.68 -21.99 14.28
C ARG A 113 -9.14 -21.84 14.68
N VAL A 114 -9.59 -22.75 15.53
CA VAL A 114 -10.98 -22.78 15.98
C VAL A 114 -11.10 -22.91 17.49
N SER A 115 -12.20 -22.39 18.02
CA SER A 115 -12.66 -22.67 19.37
C SER A 115 -14.17 -22.86 19.40
N PHE A 116 -14.62 -23.92 20.07
CA PHE A 116 -16.00 -24.28 20.27
C PHE A 116 -16.32 -24.28 21.76
N CYS A 117 -17.39 -23.60 22.14
CA CYS A 117 -17.98 -23.72 23.47
C CYS A 117 -19.27 -24.51 23.35
N TYR A 118 -19.33 -25.64 24.06
CA TYR A 118 -20.48 -26.52 24.13
C TYR A 118 -21.21 -26.37 25.45
N ARG A 119 -22.52 -26.52 25.41
CA ARG A 119 -23.38 -26.68 26.58
C ARG A 119 -24.20 -27.96 26.46
N LEU A 120 -24.35 -28.67 27.56
CA LEU A 120 -25.22 -29.83 27.67
C LEU A 120 -26.67 -29.37 27.79
N CYS A 121 -27.50 -29.78 26.83
CA CYS A 121 -28.93 -29.51 26.75
C CYS A 121 -29.67 -30.86 26.77
N GLY A 122 -30.12 -31.28 27.95
CA GLY A 122 -30.59 -32.66 28.15
C GLY A 122 -29.41 -33.63 28.11
N ASP A 123 -29.42 -34.57 27.17
CA ASP A 123 -28.35 -35.53 26.92
C ASP A 123 -27.42 -35.12 25.76
N ARG A 124 -27.76 -34.05 25.02
CA ARG A 124 -27.03 -33.59 23.83
C ARG A 124 -26.14 -32.39 24.12
N LEU A 125 -24.94 -32.39 23.54
CA LEU A 125 -24.11 -31.19 23.46
C LEU A 125 -24.60 -30.29 22.34
N LYS A 126 -24.73 -29.00 22.61
CA LYS A 126 -25.02 -27.95 21.63
C LYS A 126 -23.92 -26.90 21.65
N VAL A 127 -23.49 -26.46 20.47
CA VAL A 127 -22.54 -25.36 20.31
C VAL A 127 -23.26 -24.05 20.63
N VAL A 128 -22.78 -23.35 21.65
CA VAL A 128 -23.30 -22.02 22.04
C VAL A 128 -22.39 -20.89 21.56
N HIS A 129 -21.12 -21.17 21.30
CA HIS A 129 -20.19 -20.23 20.70
C HIS A 129 -19.17 -20.95 19.82
N MET A 130 -18.83 -20.35 18.69
CA MET A 130 -17.81 -20.83 17.78
C MET A 130 -17.00 -19.65 17.22
N HIS A 131 -15.69 -19.82 17.16
CA HIS A 131 -14.78 -18.84 16.58
C HIS A 131 -13.82 -19.55 15.62
N VAL A 132 -13.62 -18.97 14.44
CA VAL A 132 -12.70 -19.42 13.40
C VAL A 132 -11.85 -18.24 12.96
N SER A 133 -10.53 -18.42 12.94
CA SER A 133 -9.57 -17.39 12.52
C SER A 133 -8.49 -17.93 11.60
N HIS A 134 -7.94 -17.05 10.76
CA HIS A 134 -6.74 -17.31 9.98
C HIS A 134 -5.52 -16.73 10.72
N PRO A 135 -4.62 -17.56 11.26
CA PRO A 135 -3.33 -17.07 11.75
C PRO A 135 -2.49 -16.57 10.57
N TYR A 136 -1.59 -15.61 10.83
CA TYR A 136 -0.59 -15.19 9.85
C TYR A 136 0.30 -16.40 9.51
N GLU A 137 0.37 -16.77 8.23
CA GLU A 137 1.17 -17.91 7.77
C GLU A 137 2.69 -17.63 7.82
N VAL A 138 3.07 -16.34 7.77
CA VAL A 138 4.47 -15.88 7.72
C VAL A 138 4.91 -15.35 9.09
N MET A 139 4.64 -16.11 10.15
CA MET A 139 5.22 -15.82 11.48
C MET A 139 6.24 -16.89 11.83
N GLU A 140 7.39 -16.43 12.33
CA GLU A 140 8.38 -17.33 12.90
C GLU A 140 7.80 -18.02 14.16
N PRO A 141 8.17 -19.28 14.45
CA PRO A 141 7.55 -20.08 15.52
C PRO A 141 7.67 -19.51 16.95
N ASP A 142 8.53 -18.52 17.16
CA ASP A 142 8.79 -17.82 18.42
C ASP A 142 8.17 -16.41 18.49
N GLU A 143 7.58 -15.91 17.41
CA GLU A 143 7.02 -14.57 17.33
C GLU A 143 5.62 -14.50 17.98
N VAL A 144 5.51 -13.75 19.08
CA VAL A 144 4.26 -13.59 19.88
C VAL A 144 3.36 -12.46 19.34
N PHE A 145 3.94 -11.51 18.61
CA PHE A 145 3.28 -10.41 17.93
C PHE A 145 3.99 -10.18 16.60
N PRO A 146 3.29 -9.92 15.46
CA PRO A 146 3.88 -9.88 14.12
C PRO A 146 4.71 -8.59 13.87
N LEU A 147 5.68 -8.32 14.73
CA LEU A 147 6.57 -7.15 14.63
C LEU A 147 7.42 -7.22 13.37
N ARG A 148 8.00 -8.38 13.07
CA ARG A 148 8.86 -8.59 11.90
C ARG A 148 8.03 -8.51 10.63
N PHE A 149 6.95 -9.27 10.54
CA PHE A 149 6.03 -9.19 9.40
C PHE A 149 5.54 -7.75 9.17
N GLY A 150 5.13 -7.04 10.24
CA GLY A 150 4.71 -5.65 10.14
C GLY A 150 5.82 -4.72 9.64
N LYS A 151 7.05 -4.92 10.12
CA LYS A 151 8.23 -4.17 9.68
C LYS A 151 8.58 -4.45 8.22
N ASP A 152 8.60 -5.70 7.81
CA ASP A 152 8.93 -6.11 6.45
C ASP A 152 7.90 -5.58 5.44
N VAL A 153 6.60 -5.64 5.79
CA VAL A 153 5.53 -5.03 4.99
C VAL A 153 5.72 -3.51 4.89
N TYR A 154 6.06 -2.84 5.99
CA TYR A 154 6.32 -1.41 5.98
C TYR A 154 7.52 -1.04 5.08
N GLU A 155 8.65 -1.74 5.25
CA GLU A 155 9.85 -1.53 4.43
C GLU A 155 9.59 -1.81 2.95
N TYR A 156 8.83 -2.87 2.64
CA TYR A 156 8.42 -3.21 1.28
C TYR A 156 7.53 -2.12 0.66
N VAL A 157 6.54 -1.61 1.39
CA VAL A 157 5.66 -0.53 0.93
C VAL A 157 6.46 0.76 0.71
N GLU A 158 7.35 1.12 1.64
CA GLU A 158 8.20 2.30 1.50
C GLU A 158 9.18 2.18 0.33
N HIS A 159 9.79 1.01 0.15
CA HIS A 159 10.67 0.75 -0.99
C HIS A 159 9.91 0.85 -2.31
N THR A 160 8.74 0.21 -2.40
CA THR A 160 7.87 0.28 -3.58
C THR A 160 7.44 1.71 -3.88
N ARG A 161 7.08 2.47 -2.84
CA ARG A 161 6.73 3.89 -2.97
C ARG A 161 7.90 4.72 -3.50
N ARG A 162 9.11 4.52 -2.98
CA ARG A 162 10.31 5.20 -3.47
C ARG A 162 10.56 4.90 -4.94
N MET A 163 10.52 3.62 -5.34
CA MET A 163 10.68 3.25 -6.76
C MET A 163 9.58 3.82 -7.66
N ALA A 164 8.34 3.88 -7.16
CA ALA A 164 7.22 4.38 -7.93
C ALA A 164 7.24 5.89 -8.15
N PHE A 165 7.75 6.67 -7.19
CA PHE A 165 7.60 8.14 -7.15
C PHE A 165 8.92 8.93 -7.14
N THR A 166 10.08 8.27 -7.04
CA THR A 166 11.39 8.93 -7.02
C THR A 166 12.15 8.63 -8.31
N ASP A 167 12.79 9.64 -8.89
CA ASP A 167 13.73 9.45 -9.99
C ASP A 167 15.04 8.89 -9.43
N SER A 168 15.42 7.69 -9.84
CA SER A 168 16.57 6.96 -9.28
C SER A 168 17.92 7.64 -9.56
N LEU A 169 17.99 8.46 -10.61
CA LEU A 169 19.22 9.17 -10.98
C LEU A 169 19.46 10.40 -10.09
N THR A 170 18.41 11.18 -9.87
CA THR A 170 18.50 12.52 -9.24
C THR A 170 18.00 12.57 -7.80
N GLY A 171 17.24 11.57 -7.35
CA GLY A 171 16.59 11.57 -6.04
C GLY A 171 15.38 12.51 -5.91
N LEU A 172 15.01 13.19 -7.00
CA LEU A 172 13.83 14.07 -7.06
C LEU A 172 12.55 13.27 -7.27
N GLY A 173 11.39 13.92 -7.21
CA GLY A 173 10.15 13.29 -7.67
C GLY A 173 10.25 12.93 -9.15
N ASN A 174 9.78 11.75 -9.54
CA ASN A 174 9.70 11.39 -10.96
C ASN A 174 8.40 11.91 -11.58
N ARG A 175 8.17 11.55 -12.85
CA ARG A 175 6.93 11.86 -13.57
C ARG A 175 5.66 11.42 -12.84
N ASN A 176 5.63 10.23 -12.24
CA ASN A 176 4.46 9.75 -11.50
C ASN A 176 4.19 10.64 -10.27
N ALA A 177 5.23 11.11 -9.58
CA ALA A 177 5.09 12.02 -8.45
C ALA A 177 4.56 13.39 -8.88
N TYR A 178 5.00 13.88 -10.04
CA TYR A 178 4.48 15.10 -10.62
C TYR A 178 2.99 14.97 -10.98
N GLU A 179 2.61 13.90 -11.68
CA GLU A 179 1.23 13.65 -12.09
C GLU A 179 0.30 13.48 -10.87
N ALA A 180 0.74 12.74 -9.84
CA ALA A 180 0.01 12.64 -8.57
C ALA A 180 -0.12 14.00 -7.86
N GLY A 181 0.94 14.80 -7.86
CA GLY A 181 0.94 16.16 -7.34
C GLY A 181 -0.04 17.08 -8.07
N LEU A 182 -0.11 17.01 -9.40
CA LEU A 182 -1.10 17.75 -10.18
C LEU A 182 -2.54 17.38 -9.83
N VAL A 183 -2.84 16.09 -9.67
CA VAL A 183 -4.17 15.63 -9.26
C VAL A 183 -4.52 16.20 -7.88
N TYR A 184 -3.58 16.15 -6.94
CA TYR A 184 -3.78 16.72 -5.61
C TYR A 184 -4.05 18.23 -5.67
N LEU A 185 -3.17 19.01 -6.29
CA LEU A 185 -3.30 20.47 -6.45
C LEU A 185 -4.57 20.87 -7.22
N SER A 186 -5.03 20.05 -8.17
CA SER A 186 -6.24 20.34 -8.94
C SER A 186 -7.51 20.32 -8.06
N ARG A 187 -7.51 19.48 -7.02
CA ARG A 187 -8.62 19.29 -6.08
C ARG A 187 -8.64 20.33 -4.96
N GLU A 188 -7.54 21.05 -4.74
CA GLU A 188 -7.49 22.10 -3.74
C GLU A 188 -8.45 23.24 -4.10
N ALA A 189 -9.23 23.70 -3.12
CA ALA A 189 -10.19 24.79 -3.32
C ALA A 189 -9.46 26.12 -3.59
N ASP A 190 -8.36 26.37 -2.88
CA ASP A 190 -7.55 27.57 -3.03
C ASP A 190 -6.26 27.27 -3.82
N LYS A 191 -6.14 27.88 -4.99
CA LYS A 191 -4.98 27.80 -5.88
C LYS A 191 -4.18 29.11 -5.91
N GLN A 192 -4.49 30.05 -5.02
CA GLN A 192 -3.82 31.35 -4.96
C GLN A 192 -2.31 31.16 -4.72
N GLY A 193 -1.52 31.87 -5.52
CA GLY A 193 -0.06 31.85 -5.45
C GLY A 193 0.59 30.55 -5.93
N LEU A 194 -0.16 29.58 -6.45
CA LEU A 194 0.42 28.37 -7.02
C LEU A 194 1.23 28.72 -8.27
N CYS A 195 2.49 28.31 -8.31
CA CYS A 195 3.42 28.60 -9.39
C CYS A 195 4.03 27.31 -9.93
N PHE A 196 4.16 27.25 -11.25
CA PHE A 196 4.88 26.20 -11.97
C PHE A 196 6.11 26.80 -12.63
N ILE A 197 7.27 26.19 -12.41
CA ILE A 197 8.52 26.52 -13.08
C ILE A 197 8.96 25.30 -13.88
N LEU A 198 9.12 25.46 -15.18
CA LEU A 198 9.57 24.41 -16.09
C LEU A 198 11.01 24.73 -16.48
N PHE A 199 11.86 23.69 -16.47
CA PHE A 199 13.26 23.75 -16.83
C PHE A 199 13.58 22.72 -17.90
N ASP A 200 14.57 23.04 -18.72
CA ASP A 200 15.13 22.12 -19.71
C ASP A 200 16.63 22.36 -19.87
N LEU A 201 17.44 21.31 -19.73
CA LEU A 201 18.90 21.42 -19.89
C LEU A 201 19.27 21.49 -21.37
N ASN A 202 20.18 22.38 -21.70
CA ASN A 202 20.69 22.53 -23.06
C ASN A 202 21.87 21.57 -23.32
N GLY A 203 21.97 21.07 -24.55
CA GLY A 203 23.18 20.39 -25.04
C GLY A 203 23.39 18.96 -24.54
N MET A 204 22.41 18.37 -23.84
CA MET A 204 22.50 17.02 -23.26
C MET A 204 22.88 15.95 -24.28
N LYS A 205 22.30 16.00 -25.49
CA LYS A 205 22.65 15.07 -26.58
C LYS A 205 24.13 15.17 -26.97
N ALA A 206 24.64 16.39 -27.16
CA ALA A 206 26.04 16.60 -27.55
C ALA A 206 27.02 16.08 -26.47
N VAL A 207 26.69 16.28 -25.18
CA VAL A 207 27.48 15.74 -24.07
C VAL A 207 27.47 14.22 -24.06
N ASN A 208 26.30 13.59 -24.21
CA ASN A 208 26.19 12.13 -24.25
C ASN A 208 26.97 11.54 -25.45
N ASP A 209 26.86 12.16 -26.62
CA ASP A 209 27.50 11.70 -27.85
C ASP A 209 29.04 11.85 -27.79
N THR A 210 29.55 12.88 -27.08
CA THR A 210 31.00 13.19 -27.03
C THR A 210 31.70 12.56 -25.83
N LEU A 211 31.05 12.56 -24.65
CA LEU A 211 31.66 12.20 -23.36
C LEU A 211 30.99 10.98 -22.71
N GLY A 212 29.96 10.42 -23.34
CA GLY A 212 29.21 9.26 -22.87
C GLY A 212 28.11 9.60 -21.87
N HIS A 213 27.21 8.64 -21.66
CA HIS A 213 26.02 8.81 -20.81
C HIS A 213 26.34 9.11 -19.34
N LEU A 214 27.48 8.65 -18.81
CA LEU A 214 27.88 8.95 -17.43
C LEU A 214 28.10 10.45 -17.21
N ALA A 215 28.60 11.18 -18.22
CA ALA A 215 28.78 12.63 -18.16
C ALA A 215 27.42 13.36 -18.21
N GLY A 216 26.47 12.86 -19.00
CA GLY A 216 25.09 13.38 -19.00
C GLY A 216 24.37 13.11 -17.68
N ASP A 217 24.52 11.91 -17.11
CA ASP A 217 23.98 11.55 -15.80
C ASP A 217 24.51 12.46 -14.70
N ASP A 218 25.80 12.80 -14.74
CA ASP A 218 26.41 13.75 -13.82
C ASP A 218 25.85 15.17 -13.97
N LEU A 219 25.61 15.66 -15.19
CA LEU A 219 24.93 16.94 -15.41
C LEU A 219 23.52 16.96 -14.82
N LEU A 220 22.76 15.88 -15.00
CA LEU A 220 21.41 15.75 -14.46
C LEU A 220 21.42 15.77 -12.93
N ARG A 221 22.35 15.04 -12.30
CA ARG A 221 22.54 15.06 -10.83
C ARG A 221 22.93 16.46 -10.33
N ARG A 222 23.88 17.11 -10.99
CA ARG A 222 24.31 18.48 -10.64
C ARG A 222 23.16 19.47 -10.76
N PHE A 223 22.39 19.42 -11.84
CA PHE A 223 21.22 20.28 -11.99
C PHE A 223 20.16 20.03 -10.93
N ALA A 224 19.86 18.76 -10.65
CA ALA A 224 18.89 18.39 -9.63
C ALA A 224 19.25 18.95 -8.25
N ALA A 225 20.50 18.78 -7.82
CA ALA A 225 21.01 19.36 -6.58
C ALA A 225 20.92 20.89 -6.59
N LEU A 226 21.33 21.52 -7.69
CA LEU A 226 21.32 22.97 -7.83
C LEU A 226 19.92 23.57 -7.73
N VAL A 227 18.94 23.00 -8.44
CA VAL A 227 17.54 23.41 -8.35
C VAL A 227 17.03 23.18 -6.93
N ARG A 228 17.34 22.03 -6.33
CA ARG A 228 16.86 21.73 -4.98
C ARG A 228 17.34 22.75 -3.95
N ASP A 229 18.61 23.14 -4.01
CA ASP A 229 19.26 24.07 -3.09
C ASP A 229 18.88 25.54 -3.30
N SER A 230 18.36 25.88 -4.49
CA SER A 230 17.97 27.24 -4.86
C SER A 230 16.49 27.53 -4.62
N MET A 231 15.69 26.48 -4.42
CA MET A 231 14.24 26.57 -4.21
C MET A 231 13.91 26.44 -2.72
N PRO A 232 12.80 27.03 -2.25
CA PRO A 232 12.42 26.95 -0.84
C PRO A 232 12.06 25.49 -0.43
N PRO A 233 12.15 25.14 0.86
CA PRO A 233 11.88 23.78 1.36
C PRO A 233 10.50 23.22 0.97
N GLU A 234 9.50 24.09 0.84
CA GLU A 234 8.12 23.74 0.52
C GLU A 234 7.90 23.50 -0.98
N ALA A 235 8.86 23.87 -1.83
CA ALA A 235 8.77 23.63 -3.26
C ALA A 235 8.97 22.14 -3.56
N HIS A 236 8.11 21.56 -4.40
CA HIS A 236 8.28 20.20 -4.89
C HIS A 236 9.02 20.24 -6.22
N VAL A 237 10.08 19.45 -6.35
CA VAL A 237 10.95 19.43 -7.53
C VAL A 237 10.87 18.03 -8.14
N TYR A 238 10.64 18.00 -9.45
CA TYR A 238 10.43 16.79 -10.22
C TYR A 238 11.36 16.75 -11.43
N ARG A 239 11.83 15.56 -11.80
CA ARG A 239 12.36 15.28 -13.14
C ARG A 239 11.23 14.67 -13.96
N TYR A 240 10.72 15.44 -14.92
CA TYR A 240 9.54 15.06 -15.70
C TYR A 240 9.87 14.06 -16.81
N GLY A 241 11.02 14.21 -17.45
CA GLY A 241 11.52 13.27 -18.45
C GLY A 241 12.84 13.73 -19.03
N GLY A 242 13.75 12.81 -19.37
CA GLY A 242 15.02 13.15 -20.01
C GLY A 242 15.80 14.25 -19.27
N ASP A 243 15.79 15.44 -19.85
CA ASP A 243 16.43 16.69 -19.43
C ASP A 243 15.45 17.78 -18.96
N GLU A 244 14.17 17.44 -18.79
CA GLU A 244 13.10 18.32 -18.35
C GLU A 244 12.81 18.17 -16.85
N PHE A 245 12.71 19.31 -16.16
CA PHE A 245 12.40 19.37 -14.74
C PHE A 245 11.24 20.33 -14.48
N VAL A 246 10.46 20.04 -13.45
CA VAL A 246 9.32 20.87 -13.04
C VAL A 246 9.43 21.16 -11.56
N VAL A 247 9.15 22.41 -11.19
CA VAL A 247 9.00 22.82 -9.80
C VAL A 247 7.60 23.33 -9.58
N THR A 248 6.94 22.86 -8.53
CA THR A 248 5.68 23.40 -8.06
C THR A 248 5.89 24.02 -6.68
N LEU A 249 5.41 25.24 -6.49
CA LEU A 249 5.56 25.98 -5.23
C LEU A 249 4.43 26.99 -5.05
N ARG A 250 4.26 27.48 -3.83
CA ARG A 250 3.38 28.61 -3.54
C ARG A 250 4.20 29.86 -3.26
N SER A 251 3.90 30.94 -3.97
CA SER A 251 4.49 32.26 -3.76
C SER A 251 3.44 33.34 -3.98
N GLY A 252 3.44 34.37 -3.14
CA GLY A 252 2.52 35.51 -3.28
C GLY A 252 2.95 36.51 -4.35
N GLU A 253 4.22 36.49 -4.77
CA GLU A 253 4.81 37.54 -5.61
C GLU A 253 5.75 36.98 -6.68
N ASN A 254 5.72 37.59 -7.87
CA ASN A 254 6.68 37.31 -8.95
C ASN A 254 8.13 37.54 -8.48
N ALA A 255 8.36 38.60 -7.68
CA ALA A 255 9.68 38.99 -7.21
C ALA A 255 10.41 37.87 -6.44
N ALA A 256 9.67 37.07 -5.66
CA ALA A 256 10.22 35.94 -4.91
C ALA A 256 10.64 34.79 -5.83
N VAL A 257 9.81 34.42 -6.81
CA VAL A 257 10.17 33.40 -7.81
C VAL A 257 11.38 33.82 -8.61
N GLU A 258 11.44 35.08 -9.03
CA GLU A 258 12.61 35.62 -9.70
C GLU A 258 13.86 35.65 -8.81
N ALA A 259 13.72 35.84 -7.49
CA ALA A 259 14.84 35.77 -6.57
C ALA A 259 15.43 34.36 -6.50
N TYR A 260 14.59 33.32 -6.43
CA TYR A 260 15.04 31.92 -6.49
C TYR A 260 15.74 31.61 -7.81
N LEU A 261 15.21 32.12 -8.93
CA LEU A 261 15.81 31.91 -10.26
C LEU A 261 17.13 32.68 -10.44
N ARG A 262 17.26 33.87 -9.83
CA ARG A 262 18.54 34.61 -9.78
C ARG A 262 19.57 33.88 -8.92
N ASP A 263 19.17 33.31 -7.78
CA ASP A 263 20.08 32.52 -6.95
C ASP A 263 20.52 31.24 -7.67
N LEU A 264 19.60 30.56 -8.35
CA LEU A 264 19.89 29.40 -9.20
C LEU A 264 20.93 29.74 -10.28
N GLU A 265 20.76 30.87 -10.97
CA GLU A 265 21.70 31.32 -12.00
C GLU A 265 23.08 31.67 -11.41
N ARG A 266 23.11 32.35 -10.25
CA ARG A 266 24.36 32.65 -9.53
C ARG A 266 25.10 31.39 -9.12
N ARG A 267 24.39 30.39 -8.59
CA ARG A 267 24.99 29.10 -8.21
C ARG A 267 25.43 28.29 -9.43
N ARG A 268 24.71 28.37 -10.55
CA ARG A 268 25.12 27.78 -11.83
C ARG A 268 26.49 28.32 -12.25
N GLU A 269 26.67 29.64 -12.24
CA GLU A 269 27.94 30.25 -12.63
C GLU A 269 29.09 29.83 -11.72
N ALA A 270 28.87 29.82 -10.41
CA ALA A 270 29.87 29.34 -9.44
C ALA A 270 30.22 27.86 -9.67
N ALA A 271 29.22 27.02 -9.96
CA ALA A 271 29.43 25.61 -10.26
C ALA A 271 30.20 25.42 -11.58
N ASN A 272 29.91 26.22 -12.60
CA ASN A 272 30.56 26.11 -13.91
C ASN A 272 32.04 26.50 -13.89
N ALA A 273 32.44 27.44 -13.04
CA ALA A 273 33.84 27.83 -12.89
C ALA A 273 34.77 26.66 -12.51
N GLY A 274 34.24 25.62 -11.84
CA GLY A 274 35.00 24.45 -11.40
C GLY A 274 34.76 23.17 -12.21
N ASN A 275 33.94 23.20 -13.26
CA ASN A 275 33.52 22.00 -13.99
C ASN A 275 33.93 22.04 -15.47
N VAL A 276 34.43 20.91 -15.99
CA VAL A 276 34.86 20.78 -17.39
C VAL A 276 33.67 20.90 -18.35
N VAL A 277 32.51 20.36 -17.97
CA VAL A 277 31.27 20.46 -18.74
C VAL A 277 30.36 21.48 -18.06
N PRO A 278 30.14 22.67 -18.65
CA PRO A 278 29.32 23.70 -18.07
C PRO A 278 27.84 23.33 -18.14
N LEU A 279 27.13 23.55 -17.04
CA LEU A 279 25.69 23.44 -16.95
C LEU A 279 25.03 24.62 -17.68
N SER A 280 24.09 24.30 -18.56
CA SER A 280 23.26 25.27 -19.27
C SER A 280 21.82 24.77 -19.29
N PHE A 281 20.86 25.65 -19.05
CA PHE A 281 19.44 25.33 -19.06
C PHE A 281 18.62 26.56 -19.45
N ALA A 282 17.37 26.33 -19.85
CA ALA A 282 16.35 27.36 -19.99
C ALA A 282 15.25 27.11 -18.97
N TRP A 283 14.51 28.17 -18.62
CA TRP A 283 13.36 28.06 -17.73
C TRP A 283 12.23 29.00 -18.12
N GLY A 284 11.00 28.61 -17.81
CA GLY A 284 9.80 29.43 -17.89
C GLY A 284 8.90 29.16 -16.70
N TYR A 285 8.17 30.18 -16.23
CA TYR A 285 7.26 30.01 -15.10
C TYR A 285 5.92 30.67 -15.33
N ALA A 286 4.91 30.24 -14.59
CA ALA A 286 3.59 30.85 -14.56
C ALA A 286 2.93 30.64 -13.20
N PHE A 287 2.26 31.68 -12.71
CA PHE A 287 1.34 31.59 -11.57
C PHE A 287 -0.04 31.21 -12.06
N TYR A 288 -0.77 30.38 -11.31
CA TYR A 288 -2.18 30.11 -11.56
C TYR A 288 -2.97 31.43 -11.54
N ASP A 289 -3.71 31.68 -12.61
CA ASP A 289 -4.54 32.87 -12.75
C ASP A 289 -6.02 32.45 -12.83
N PRO A 290 -6.83 32.68 -11.77
CA PRO A 290 -8.24 32.28 -11.78
C PRO A 290 -9.07 33.02 -12.84
N ALA A 291 -8.61 34.15 -13.38
CA ALA A 291 -9.30 34.89 -14.43
C ALA A 291 -9.10 34.25 -15.81
N THR A 292 -7.98 33.58 -16.06
CA THR A 292 -7.64 33.02 -17.39
C THR A 292 -7.52 31.50 -17.43
N ASP A 293 -7.22 30.86 -16.29
CA ASP A 293 -6.94 29.43 -16.21
C ASP A 293 -8.17 28.62 -15.80
N ARG A 294 -8.62 27.73 -16.68
CA ARG A 294 -9.71 26.77 -16.38
C ARG A 294 -9.24 25.59 -15.53
N GLY A 295 -7.93 25.39 -15.43
CA GLY A 295 -7.28 24.37 -14.64
C GLY A 295 -5.76 24.54 -14.69
N LEU A 296 -5.03 23.65 -14.03
CA LEU A 296 -3.57 23.72 -13.94
C LEU A 296 -2.87 23.53 -15.28
N SER A 297 -3.53 22.87 -16.25
CA SER A 297 -3.00 22.67 -17.60
C SER A 297 -2.72 23.98 -18.33
N GLU A 298 -3.55 24.99 -18.14
CA GLU A 298 -3.40 26.32 -18.75
C GLU A 298 -2.19 27.04 -18.16
N THR A 299 -2.01 26.95 -16.84
CA THR A 299 -0.85 27.49 -16.13
C THR A 299 0.44 26.86 -16.65
N VAL A 300 0.50 25.53 -16.72
CA VAL A 300 1.66 24.79 -17.23
C VAL A 300 1.96 25.18 -18.68
N ARG A 301 0.93 25.33 -19.53
CA ARG A 301 1.09 25.76 -20.93
C ARG A 301 1.70 27.16 -21.05
N ARG A 302 1.35 28.09 -20.15
CA ARG A 302 1.95 29.43 -20.13
C ARG A 302 3.41 29.40 -19.70
N ALA A 303 3.75 28.58 -18.71
CA ALA A 303 5.15 28.38 -18.30
C ALA A 303 5.98 27.76 -19.43
N ASP A 304 5.43 26.79 -20.16
CA ASP A 304 6.07 26.17 -21.32
C ASP A 304 6.28 27.16 -22.47
N ALA A 305 5.28 27.99 -22.77
CA ALA A 305 5.41 29.04 -23.79
C ALA A 305 6.55 30.02 -23.46
N MET A 306 6.72 30.38 -22.18
CA MET A 306 7.83 31.22 -21.72
C MET A 306 9.18 30.50 -21.87
N LEU A 307 9.26 29.22 -21.49
CA LEU A 307 10.45 28.38 -21.66
C LEU A 307 10.87 28.33 -23.14
N TYR A 308 9.91 28.07 -24.03
CA TYR A 308 10.12 27.99 -25.47
C TYR A 308 10.61 29.32 -26.07
N ALA A 309 10.01 30.45 -25.66
CA ALA A 309 10.43 31.77 -26.10
C ALA A 309 11.90 32.06 -25.73
N ARG A 310 12.32 31.65 -24.53
CA ARG A 310 13.69 31.81 -24.05
C ARG A 310 14.69 30.93 -24.80
N LYS A 311 14.34 29.66 -25.04
CA LYS A 311 15.15 28.77 -25.88
C LYS A 311 15.38 29.35 -27.27
N LYS A 312 14.35 29.96 -27.88
CA LYS A 312 14.47 30.63 -29.18
C LYS A 312 15.43 31.83 -29.13
N ALA A 313 15.29 32.69 -28.13
CA ALA A 313 16.17 33.85 -27.96
C ALA A 313 17.64 33.45 -27.80
N SER A 314 17.93 32.42 -26.99
CA SER A 314 19.30 31.92 -26.78
C SER A 314 19.92 31.32 -28.06
N LYS A 315 19.14 30.63 -28.89
CA LYS A 315 19.63 30.10 -30.19
C LYS A 315 19.85 31.20 -31.23
N GLY A 316 19.06 32.28 -31.19
CA GLY A 316 19.25 33.44 -32.08
C GLY A 316 20.51 34.24 -31.75
N ALA A 317 20.90 34.33 -30.47
CA ALA A 317 22.08 35.06 -30.01
C ALA A 317 23.43 34.37 -30.31
N THR A 318 23.43 33.07 -30.63
CA THR A 318 24.65 32.33 -31.00
C THR A 318 24.96 32.41 -32.52
N LEU A 319 24.05 32.97 -33.31
CA LEU A 319 24.16 33.10 -34.78
C LEU A 319 24.38 34.55 -35.24
N SER A 320 24.71 35.46 -34.33
CA SER A 320 25.03 36.88 -34.57
C SER A 320 26.39 37.24 -33.99
#